data_AF-A0A1W1H2V2-F1
#
_entry.id   AF-A0A1W1H2V2-F1
#
_cell.length_a   1.000
_cell.length_b   1.000
_cell.length_c   1.000
_cell.angle_alpha   90.00
_cell.angle_beta   90.00
_cell.angle_gamma   90.00
#
_symmetry.space_group_name_H-M   'P 1'
#
loop_
_entity.id
_entity.type
_entity.pdbx_description
1 polymer ?
#
loop_
_entity_poly.entity_id
_entity_poly.type
_entity_poly.pdbx_seq_one_letter_code
_entity_poly.pdbx_strand_id
1 'polypeptide(L)'
;MFQVKAPESFKSTLTIVGHGREQKLNLTYRHLPVADYAQLLERLAEEELSVAQAILDIVVDWDADVALDTAGVELALQQQAGLDGAIIGGYTQALQVARKGN
;
A
#
# COMPACT_ATOMS: atom_id res chain seq x y z
N MET A 1 -21.94 -7.65 19.17
CA MET A 1 -20.98 -8.75 18.95
C MET A 1 -19.76 -8.17 18.27
N PHE A 2 -18.54 -8.45 18.75
CA PHE A 2 -17.31 -7.89 18.18
C PHE A 2 -16.86 -8.72 16.97
N GLN A 3 -16.68 -8.10 15.80
CA GLN A 3 -16.23 -8.77 14.58
C GLN A 3 -14.69 -8.77 14.50
N VAL A 4 -14.08 -9.96 14.53
CA VAL A 4 -12.62 -10.12 14.53
C VAL A 4 -12.05 -10.23 13.10
N LYS A 5 -12.78 -10.91 12.20
CA LYS A 5 -12.33 -11.17 10.83
C LYS A 5 -12.29 -9.89 10.01
N ALA A 6 -11.14 -9.62 9.39
CA ALA A 6 -10.98 -8.58 8.40
C ALA A 6 -11.34 -9.13 6.99
N PRO A 7 -11.70 -8.26 6.03
CA PRO A 7 -11.82 -8.67 4.64
C PRO A 7 -10.45 -9.11 4.09
N GLU A 8 -10.43 -10.06 3.15
CA GLU A 8 -9.19 -10.59 2.53
C GLU A 8 -8.42 -9.52 1.74
N SER A 9 -9.14 -8.54 1.21
CA SER A 9 -8.60 -7.37 0.53
C SER A 9 -9.49 -6.16 0.75
N PHE A 10 -8.94 -4.95 0.62
CA PHE A 10 -9.71 -3.72 0.80
C PHE A 10 -9.23 -2.62 -0.15
N LYS A 11 -10.20 -1.91 -0.74
CA LYS A 11 -9.94 -0.78 -1.65
C LYS A 11 -9.56 0.47 -0.87
N SER A 12 -8.68 1.27 -1.44
CA SER A 12 -8.28 2.57 -0.92
C SER A 12 -8.07 3.56 -2.06
N THR A 13 -8.26 4.84 -1.75
CA THR A 13 -7.84 5.94 -2.61
C THR A 13 -6.84 6.78 -1.82
N LEU A 14 -5.60 6.79 -2.30
CA LEU A 14 -4.53 7.61 -1.73
C LEU A 14 -4.48 8.95 -2.46
N THR A 15 -4.23 10.02 -1.71
CA THR A 15 -3.87 11.32 -2.29
C THR A 15 -2.36 11.48 -2.17
N ILE A 16 -1.67 11.53 -3.31
CA ILE A 16 -0.23 11.75 -3.41
C ILE A 16 -0.02 13.20 -3.80
N VAL A 17 0.74 13.93 -2.98
CA VAL A 17 1.09 15.33 -3.24
C VAL A 17 2.49 15.36 -3.85
N GLY A 18 2.59 15.75 -5.12
CA GLY A 18 3.85 15.77 -5.87
C GLY A 18 3.80 16.72 -7.06
N HIS A 19 4.93 17.35 -7.42
CA HIS A 19 5.04 18.25 -8.58
C HIS A 19 4.02 19.41 -8.59
N GLY A 20 3.64 19.92 -7.42
CA GLY A 20 2.65 21.01 -7.29
C GLY A 20 1.21 20.61 -7.59
N ARG A 21 0.92 19.30 -7.67
CA ARG A 21 -0.43 18.76 -7.87
C ARG A 21 -0.75 17.67 -6.86
N GLU A 22 -2.04 17.54 -6.55
CA GLU A 22 -2.57 16.38 -5.86
C GLU A 22 -3.04 15.37 -6.91
N GLN A 23 -2.57 14.13 -6.81
CA GLN A 23 -3.01 13.02 -7.65
C GLN A 23 -3.64 11.96 -6.77
N LYS A 24 -4.70 11.32 -7.29
CA LYS A 24 -5.34 10.20 -6.62
C LYS A 24 -4.82 8.90 -7.21
N LEU A 25 -4.42 7.96 -6.35
CA LEU A 25 -4.11 6.59 -6.71
C LEU A 25 -5.17 5.69 -6.10
N ASN A 26 -5.99 5.06 -6.93
CA ASN A 26 -6.89 4.00 -6.47
C ASN A 26 -6.11 2.69 -6.44
N LEU A 27 -6.21 1.95 -5.34
CA LEU A 27 -5.55 0.65 -5.24
C LEU A 27 -6.33 -0.28 -4.33
N THR A 28 -6.02 -1.57 -4.43
CA THR A 28 -6.54 -2.61 -3.57
C THR A 28 -5.40 -3.21 -2.76
N TYR A 29 -5.52 -3.15 -1.44
CA TYR A 29 -4.60 -3.80 -0.52
C TYR A 29 -4.99 -5.26 -0.29
N ARG A 30 -3.99 -6.12 -0.13
CA ARG A 30 -4.12 -7.43 0.50
C ARG A 30 -4.17 -7.25 2.01
N HIS A 31 -5.12 -7.89 2.68
CA HIS A 31 -5.06 -7.94 4.14
C HIS A 31 -3.98 -8.91 4.60
N LEU A 32 -3.03 -8.38 5.36
CA LEU A 32 -2.07 -9.13 6.16
C LEU A 32 -2.53 -9.18 7.63
N PRO A 33 -2.39 -10.33 8.31
CA PRO A 33 -2.39 -10.38 9.77
C PRO A 33 -1.46 -9.33 10.38
N VAL A 34 -1.78 -8.86 11.57
CA VAL A 34 -1.00 -7.79 12.24
C VAL A 34 0.48 -8.18 12.42
N ALA A 35 0.76 -9.45 12.73
CA ALA A 35 2.12 -9.96 12.86
C ALA A 35 2.87 -9.91 11.51
N ASP A 36 2.23 -10.34 10.43
CA ASP A 36 2.82 -10.36 9.09
C ASP A 36 3.09 -8.94 8.56
N TYR A 37 2.18 -8.00 8.84
CA TYR A 37 2.40 -6.59 8.49
C TYR A 37 3.56 -5.97 9.30
N ALA A 38 3.66 -6.29 10.59
CA ALA A 38 4.78 -5.84 11.42
C ALA A 38 6.12 -6.41 10.91
N GLN A 39 6.15 -7.69 10.55
CA GLN A 39 7.33 -8.35 9.99
C GLN A 39 7.74 -7.75 8.64
N LEU A 40 6.77 -7.37 7.79
CA LEU A 40 7.06 -6.68 6.53
C LEU A 40 7.76 -5.33 6.78
N LEU A 41 7.29 -4.56 7.77
CA LEU A 41 7.90 -3.27 8.12
C LEU A 41 9.29 -3.43 8.74
N GLU A 42 9.50 -4.45 9.57
CA GLU A 42 10.80 -4.78 10.17
C GLU A 42 11.81 -5.13 9.07
N ARG A 43 11.47 -6.05 8.17
CA ARG A 43 12.32 -6.44 7.04
C ARG A 43 12.62 -5.27 6.09
N LEU A 44 11.68 -4.36 5.91
CA LEU A 44 11.89 -3.14 5.14
C LEU A 44 12.88 -2.19 5.85
N ALA A 45 12.77 -2.04 7.17
CA ALA A 45 13.66 -1.20 7.97
C ALA A 45 15.09 -1.78 8.06
N GLU A 46 15.23 -3.11 8.00
CA GLU A 46 16.51 -3.83 7.99
C GLU A 46 17.12 -3.96 6.59
N GLU A 47 16.50 -3.38 5.56
CA GLU A 47 16.94 -3.45 4.15
C GLU A 47 16.98 -4.89 3.57
N GLU A 48 16.33 -5.86 4.23
CA GLU A 48 16.16 -7.23 3.72
C GLU A 48 15.10 -7.31 2.61
N LEU A 49 14.29 -6.27 2.48
CA LEU A 49 13.19 -6.14 1.55
C LEU A 49 13.31 -4.80 0.83
N SER A 50 13.27 -4.80 -0.51
CA SER A 50 13.20 -3.53 -1.24
C SER A 50 11.82 -2.88 -1.05
N VAL A 51 11.76 -1.55 -1.15
CA VAL A 51 10.49 -0.80 -1.10
C VAL A 51 9.52 -1.31 -2.17
N ALA A 52 10.01 -1.60 -3.38
CA ALA A 52 9.19 -2.13 -4.46
C ALA A 52 8.57 -3.49 -4.09
N GLN A 53 9.36 -4.38 -3.49
CA GLN A 53 8.87 -5.68 -3.03
C GLN A 53 7.85 -5.52 -1.89
N ALA A 54 8.09 -4.61 -0.94
CA ALA A 54 7.14 -4.33 0.14
C ALA A 54 5.77 -3.86 -0.41
N ILE A 55 5.77 -3.02 -1.45
CA ILE A 55 4.54 -2.59 -2.13
C ILE A 55 3.85 -3.76 -2.82
N LEU A 56 4.58 -4.61 -3.54
CA LEU A 56 4.03 -5.79 -4.22
C LEU A 56 3.45 -6.82 -3.23
N ASP A 57 4.00 -6.90 -2.01
CA ASP A 57 3.52 -7.81 -0.98
C ASP A 57 2.16 -7.36 -0.37
N ILE A 58 1.87 -6.05 -0.37
CA ILE A 58 0.64 -5.48 0.23
C ILE A 58 -0.39 -4.97 -0.78
N VAL A 59 -0.02 -4.71 -2.04
CA VAL A 59 -0.93 -4.23 -3.10
C VAL A 59 -1.21 -5.37 -4.07
N VAL A 60 -2.49 -5.59 -4.39
CA VAL A 60 -2.91 -6.62 -5.35
C VAL A 60 -3.35 -6.06 -6.69
N ASP A 61 -3.75 -4.79 -6.71
CA ASP A 61 -4.18 -4.08 -7.90
C ASP A 61 -4.04 -2.58 -7.68
N TRP A 62 -3.72 -1.83 -8.72
CA TRP A 62 -3.65 -0.36 -8.67
C TRP A 62 -4.05 0.26 -10.01
N ASP A 63 -4.56 1.49 -9.94
CA ASP A 63 -4.98 2.29 -11.08
C ASP A 63 -3.87 3.28 -11.44
N ALA A 64 -2.80 2.73 -12.04
CA ALA A 64 -1.62 3.48 -12.49
C ALA A 64 -1.38 3.24 -13.99
N ASP A 65 -0.60 4.12 -14.62
CA ASP A 65 -0.18 4.01 -16.02
C ASP A 65 0.95 2.98 -16.25
N VAL A 66 1.33 2.27 -15.20
CA VAL A 66 2.37 1.22 -15.17
C VAL A 66 1.83 -0.05 -14.53
N ALA A 67 2.38 -1.20 -14.93
CA ALA A 67 2.01 -2.49 -14.38
C ALA A 67 2.38 -2.61 -12.90
N LEU A 68 1.60 -3.39 -12.14
CA LEU A 68 1.94 -3.78 -10.77
C LEU A 68 2.93 -4.95 -10.77
N ASP A 69 4.14 -4.68 -11.24
CA ASP A 69 5.29 -5.58 -11.20
C ASP A 69 6.53 -4.82 -10.71
N THR A 70 7.67 -5.50 -10.54
CA THR A 70 8.88 -4.87 -10.02
C THR A 70 9.31 -3.66 -10.85
N ALA A 71 9.30 -3.78 -12.19
CA ALA A 71 9.75 -2.71 -13.07
C ALA A 71 8.79 -1.51 -13.05
N GLY A 72 7.48 -1.75 -13.05
CA GLY A 72 6.46 -0.71 -12.99
C GLY A 72 6.47 0.01 -11.64
N VAL A 73 6.61 -0.72 -10.53
CA VAL A 73 6.71 -0.12 -9.20
C VAL A 73 7.99 0.70 -9.05
N GLU A 74 9.14 0.17 -9.47
CA GLU A 74 10.40 0.94 -9.46
C GLU A 74 10.31 2.22 -10.30
N LEU A 75 9.73 2.14 -11.50
CA LEU A 75 9.50 3.31 -12.33
C LEU A 75 8.60 4.33 -11.63
N ALA A 76 7.50 3.90 -11.03
CA ALA A 76 6.59 4.78 -10.29
C ALA A 76 7.30 5.48 -9.13
N LEU A 77 8.10 4.74 -8.35
CA LEU A 77 8.87 5.27 -7.23
C LEU A 77 9.93 6.30 -7.66
N GLN A 78 10.55 6.11 -8.84
CA GLN A 78 11.51 7.06 -9.39
C GLN A 78 10.84 8.36 -9.88
N GLN A 79 9.60 8.29 -10.38
CA GLN A 79 8.90 9.44 -10.96
C GLN A 79 8.04 10.22 -9.94
N GLN A 80 7.61 9.56 -8.86
CA GLN A 80 6.72 10.12 -7.84
C GLN A 80 7.34 10.03 -6.45
N ALA A 81 7.94 11.14 -6.02
CA ALA A 81 8.46 11.27 -4.67
C ALA A 81 7.34 11.11 -3.63
N GLY A 82 7.59 10.29 -2.61
CA GLY A 82 6.64 10.04 -1.50
C GLY A 82 5.53 9.03 -1.82
N LEU A 83 5.55 8.40 -3.00
CA LEU A 83 4.62 7.34 -3.37
C LEU A 83 4.72 6.13 -2.40
N ASP A 84 5.93 5.72 -2.07
CA ASP A 84 6.24 4.69 -1.08
C ASP A 84 5.62 4.98 0.28
N GLY A 85 5.88 6.18 0.82
CA GLY A 85 5.33 6.59 2.11
C GLY A 85 3.81 6.66 2.11
N ALA A 86 3.21 7.12 0.99
CA ALA A 86 1.76 7.16 0.84
C ALA A 86 1.13 5.77 0.81
N ILE A 87 1.71 4.81 0.09
CA ILE A 87 1.21 3.43 0.01
C ILE A 87 1.41 2.70 1.34
N ILE A 88 2.63 2.67 1.87
CA ILE A 88 2.93 1.91 3.09
C ILE A 88 2.23 2.54 4.29
N GLY A 89 2.30 3.86 4.46
CA GLY A 89 1.61 4.56 5.54
C GLY A 89 0.08 4.49 5.43
N GLY A 90 -0.46 4.51 4.20
CA GLY A 90 -1.88 4.46 3.93
C GLY A 90 -2.56 3.11 4.24
N TYR A 91 -1.80 2.02 4.34
CA TYR A 91 -2.33 0.68 4.59
C TYR A 91 -3.20 0.61 5.87
N THR A 92 -2.65 1.07 6.99
CA THR A 92 -3.32 0.96 8.30
C THR A 92 -4.59 1.80 8.35
N GLN A 93 -4.56 3.00 7.76
CA GLN A 93 -5.72 3.88 7.64
C GLN A 93 -6.81 3.26 6.75
N ALA A 94 -6.41 2.69 5.62
CA ALA A 94 -7.33 2.01 4.70
C ALA A 94 -8.00 0.79 5.35
N LEU A 95 -7.25 -0.01 6.11
CA LEU A 95 -7.81 -1.13 6.88
C LEU A 95 -8.82 -0.65 7.93
N GLN A 96 -8.53 0.44 8.65
CA GLN A 96 -9.47 1.02 9.62
C GLN A 96 -10.76 1.48 8.95
N VAL A 97 -10.67 2.13 7.78
CA VAL A 97 -11.85 2.56 6.99
C VAL A 97 -12.66 1.35 6.53
N ALA A 98 -12.00 0.33 5.98
CA ALA A 98 -12.65 -0.91 5.54
C ALA A 98 -13.40 -1.60 6.69
N ARG A 99 -12.85 -1.57 7.91
CA ARG A 99 -13.50 -2.12 9.12
C ARG A 99 -14.64 -1.27 9.66
N LYS A 100 -14.69 0.04 9.37
CA LYS A 100 -15.85 0.89 9.73
C LYS A 100 -17.07 0.64 8.83
N GLY A 101 -16.85 0.12 7.63
CA GLY A 101 -17.90 -0.19 6.67
C GLY A 101 -18.59 -1.56 6.86
N ASN A 102 -18.15 -2.37 7.84
CA ASN A 102 -18.63 -3.72 8.14
C ASN A 102 -19.40 -3.82 9.46
#